data_AF-A0A2T1E871-F1
#
_entry.id   AF-A0A2T1E871-F1
#
_cell.length_a   1.000
_cell.length_b   1.000
_cell.length_c   1.000
_cell.angle_alpha   90.00
_cell.angle_beta   90.00
_cell.angle_gamma   90.00
#
_symmetry.space_group_name_H-M   'P 1'
#
loop_
_entity.id
_entity.type
_entity.pdbx_description
1 polymer ?
#
loop_
_entity_poly.entity_id
_entity_poly.type
_entity_poly.pdbx_seq_one_letter_code
_entity_poly.pdbx_strand_id
1 'polypeptide(L)'
;MNVLRSTNITLTPSSYLRCLINENLSTASLYLHGENESFCIAFSPENLPALEMLVTALRELKVKLQQSKLEDLQRQIDLLTNTCNGKSKGHNMLTTVTLSGF
;
A
#
# COMPACT_ATOMS: atom_id res chain seq x y z
N MET A 1 28.82 18.35 12.83
CA MET A 1 28.57 17.07 12.14
C MET A 1 28.16 17.43 10.71
N ASN A 2 29.05 17.27 9.72
CA ASN A 2 28.81 17.75 8.36
C ASN A 2 28.19 16.63 7.51
N VAL A 3 26.87 16.55 7.50
CA VAL A 3 26.10 15.70 6.58
C VAL A 3 26.05 16.42 5.24
N LEU A 4 26.60 15.82 4.18
CA LEU A 4 26.69 16.48 2.87
C LEU A 4 25.44 16.25 2.00
N ARG A 5 24.80 15.07 2.12
CA ARG A 5 23.57 14.72 1.41
C ARG A 5 22.66 13.87 2.29
N SER A 6 21.38 14.22 2.29
CA SER A 6 20.33 13.45 2.96
C SER A 6 19.14 13.24 2.04
N THR A 7 18.70 12.00 1.89
CA THR A 7 17.46 11.66 1.20
C THR A 7 16.47 11.13 2.24
N ASN A 8 15.33 11.81 2.36
CA ASN A 8 14.24 11.40 3.25
C ASN A 8 13.11 10.80 2.42
N ILE A 9 12.68 9.60 2.79
CA ILE A 9 11.53 8.91 2.22
C ILE A 9 10.56 8.65 3.37
N THR A 10 9.49 9.41 3.45
CA THR A 10 8.41 9.17 4.41
C THR A 10 7.61 7.94 3.97
N LEU A 11 7.48 6.94 4.85
CA LEU A 11 6.76 5.68 4.58
C LEU A 11 5.33 5.74 5.13
N THR A 12 5.14 6.34 6.30
CA THR A 12 3.85 6.71 6.93
C THR A 12 4.03 8.03 7.70
N PRO A 13 2.96 8.70 8.20
CA PRO A 13 3.13 9.89 9.04
C PRO A 13 4.01 9.67 10.28
N SER A 14 4.09 8.43 10.76
CA SER A 14 4.87 8.01 11.92
C SER A 14 6.14 7.23 11.58
N SER A 15 6.49 7.06 10.29
CA SER A 15 7.71 6.37 9.88
C SER A 15 8.42 7.02 8.72
N TYR A 16 9.74 7.16 8.84
CA TYR A 16 10.59 7.72 7.80
C TYR A 16 11.87 6.91 7.63
N LEU A 17 12.34 6.88 6.39
CA LEU A 17 13.63 6.35 5.99
C LEU A 17 14.53 7.53 5.64
N ARG A 18 15.66 7.67 6.33
CA ARG A 18 16.65 8.73 6.11
C ARG A 18 17.99 8.10 5.77
N CYS A 19 18.49 8.37 4.57
CA CYS A 19 19.86 8.03 4.19
C CYS A 19 20.77 9.22 4.48
N LEU A 20 21.85 9.01 5.23
CA LEU A 20 22.89 9.99 5.52
C LEU A 20 24.21 9.51 4.94
N ILE A 21 24.88 10.36 4.15
CA ILE A 21 26.22 10.07 3.64
C ILE A 21 27.22 10.97 4.35
N ASN A 22 28.22 10.35 4.95
CA ASN A 22 29.37 11.00 5.56
C ASN A 22 30.61 10.73 4.71
N GLU A 23 30.94 11.66 3.82
CA GLU A 23 32.08 11.54 2.92
C GLU A 23 33.42 11.55 3.68
N ASN A 24 33.52 12.24 4.83
CA ASN A 24 34.74 12.29 5.62
C ASN A 24 35.10 10.93 6.25
N LEU A 25 34.09 10.10 6.54
CA LEU A 25 34.26 8.76 7.08
C LEU A 25 34.00 7.67 6.05
N SER A 26 33.79 8.04 4.77
CA SER A 26 33.42 7.15 3.68
C SER A 26 32.31 6.15 4.06
N THR A 27 31.30 6.62 4.80
CA THR A 27 30.22 5.80 5.35
C THR A 27 28.86 6.37 4.99
N ALA A 28 27.93 5.49 4.64
CA ALA A 28 26.52 5.80 4.50
C ALA A 28 25.74 5.13 5.63
N SER A 29 24.64 5.75 6.06
CA SER A 29 23.80 5.23 7.13
C SER A 29 22.34 5.34 6.75
N LEU A 30 21.63 4.21 6.79
CA LEU A 30 20.20 4.12 6.57
C LEU A 30 19.50 4.08 7.92
N TYR A 31 18.79 5.16 8.25
CA TYR A 31 17.95 5.23 9.44
C TYR A 31 16.53 4.89 9.05
N LEU A 32 16.00 3.81 9.62
CA LEU A 32 14.59 3.47 9.60
C LEU A 32 14.00 3.85 10.95
N HIS A 33 13.11 4.83 10.98
CA HIS A 33 12.36 5.18 12.19
C HIS A 33 10.92 4.71 12.02
N GLY A 34 10.45 3.83 12.91
CA GLY A 34 9.05 3.43 13.03
C GLY A 34 8.48 3.79 14.40
N GLU A 35 7.18 3.56 14.60
CA GLU A 35 6.47 3.94 15.85
C GLU A 35 7.08 3.37 17.12
N ASN A 36 7.59 2.13 17.07
CA ASN A 36 8.07 1.41 18.25
C ASN A 36 9.59 1.18 18.24
N GLU A 37 10.22 1.23 17.05
CA GLU A 37 11.61 0.85 16.90
C GLU A 37 12.32 1.72 15.86
N SER A 38 13.59 1.98 16.12
CA SER A 38 14.49 2.65 15.18
C SER A 38 15.64 1.73 14.84
N PHE A 39 15.92 1.59 13.55
CA PHE A 39 17.01 0.79 13.03
C PHE A 39 18.00 1.68 12.28
N CYS A 40 19.30 1.44 12.47
CA CYS A 40 20.36 2.12 11.74
C CYS A 40 21.29 1.09 11.10
N ILE A 41 21.42 1.16 9.78
CA ILE A 41 22.34 0.31 9.02
C ILE A 41 23.47 1.19 8.50
N ALA A 42 24.70 0.92 8.92
CA ALA A 42 25.87 1.48 8.27
C ALA A 42 26.26 0.64 7.04
N PHE A 43 26.58 1.28 5.94
CA PHE A 43 27.01 0.62 4.70
C PHE A 43 27.99 1.51 3.92
N SER A 44 28.75 0.91 3.01
CA SER A 44 29.64 1.67 2.11
C SER A 44 28.82 2.49 1.12
N PRO A 45 29.14 3.78 0.88
CA PRO A 45 28.42 4.64 -0.05
C PRO A 45 28.30 4.09 -1.48
N GLU A 46 29.28 3.29 -1.93
CA GLU A 46 29.27 2.59 -3.21
C GLU A 46 28.10 1.61 -3.40
N ASN A 47 27.50 1.14 -2.30
CA ASN A 47 26.35 0.23 -2.32
C ASN A 47 25.01 0.97 -2.41
N LEU A 48 25.02 2.31 -2.36
CA LEU A 48 23.80 3.12 -2.44
C LEU A 48 23.00 2.87 -3.74
N PRO A 49 23.61 2.79 -4.94
CA PRO A 49 22.86 2.52 -6.16
C PRO A 49 22.17 1.15 -6.14
N ALA A 50 22.81 0.13 -5.56
CA ALA A 50 22.22 -1.19 -5.41
C ALA A 50 21.01 -1.16 -4.48
N LEU A 51 21.09 -0.42 -3.37
CA LEU A 51 19.97 -0.21 -2.45
C LEU A 51 18.80 0.51 -3.14
N GLU A 52 19.07 1.54 -3.95
CA GLU A 52 18.05 2.26 -4.72
C GLU A 52 17.34 1.35 -5.72
N MET A 53 18.07 0.48 -6.42
CA MET A 53 17.49 -0.52 -7.33
C MET A 53 16.59 -1.50 -6.59
N LEU A 54 17.04 -2.04 -5.44
CA LEU A 54 16.24 -2.96 -4.63
C LEU A 54 14.95 -2.30 -4.12
N VAL A 55 15.03 -1.07 -3.62
CA VAL A 55 13.86 -0.30 -3.16
C VAL A 55 12.89 -0.06 -4.32
N THR A 56 13.39 0.22 -5.52
CA THR A 56 12.57 0.41 -6.72
C THR A 56 11.86 -0.88 -7.11
N ALA A 57 12.58 -2.00 -7.19
CA ALA A 57 12.00 -3.31 -7.48
C ALA A 57 10.93 -3.72 -6.47
N LEU A 58 11.15 -3.45 -5.17
CA LEU A 58 10.17 -3.69 -4.11
C LEU A 58 8.90 -2.84 -4.28
N ARG A 59 9.05 -1.57 -4.68
CA ARG A 59 7.90 -0.69 -4.97
C ARG A 59 7.09 -1.19 -6.15
N GLU A 60 7.74 -1.58 -7.23
CA GLU A 60 7.07 -2.15 -8.40
C GLU A 60 6.31 -3.43 -8.06
N LEU A 61 6.92 -4.31 -7.26
CA LEU A 61 6.25 -5.53 -6.80
C LEU A 61 5.01 -5.22 -5.95
N LYS A 62 5.10 -4.24 -5.03
CA LYS A 62 3.97 -3.81 -4.22
C LYS A 62 2.82 -3.28 -5.08
N VAL A 63 3.11 -2.49 -6.11
CA VAL A 63 2.10 -1.98 -7.05
C VAL A 63 1.42 -3.13 -7.79
N LYS A 64 2.18 -4.08 -8.33
CA LYS A 64 1.63 -5.26 -9.02
C LYS A 64 0.73 -6.09 -8.09
N LEU A 65 1.15 -6.31 -6.84
CA LEU A 65 0.34 -7.01 -5.85
C LEU A 65 -0.97 -6.27 -5.55
N GLN A 66 -0.92 -4.95 -5.41
CA GLN A 66 -2.11 -4.13 -5.16
C GLN A 66 -3.08 -4.16 -6.36
N GLN A 67 -2.57 -4.12 -7.59
CA GLN A 67 -3.37 -4.27 -8.81
C GLN A 67 -4.09 -5.62 -8.86
N SER A 68 -3.37 -6.72 -8.63
CA SER A 68 -3.96 -8.06 -8.61
C SER A 68 -5.05 -8.19 -7.54
N LYS A 69 -4.84 -7.63 -6.33
CA LYS A 69 -5.88 -7.61 -5.29
C LYS A 69 -7.11 -6.81 -5.71
N LEU A 70 -6.93 -5.72 -6.44
CA LEU A 70 -8.02 -4.88 -6.92
C LEU A 70 -8.84 -5.62 -8.00
N GLU A 71 -8.17 -6.31 -8.92
CA GLU A 71 -8.83 -7.16 -9.92
C GLU A 71 -9.63 -8.30 -9.27
N ASP A 72 -9.07 -8.95 -8.25
CA ASP A 72 -9.78 -10.00 -7.50
C ASP A 72 -11.00 -9.45 -6.76
N LEU A 73 -10.87 -8.28 -6.12
CA LEU A 73 -12.00 -7.62 -5.46
C LEU A 73 -13.08 -7.22 -6.47
N GLN A 74 -12.70 -6.69 -7.62
CA GLN A 74 -13.62 -6.35 -8.70
C GLN A 74 -14.38 -7.60 -9.18
N ARG A 75 -13.66 -8.71 -9.41
CA ARG A 75 -14.27 -9.99 -9.79
C ARG A 75 -15.25 -10.49 -8.72
N GLN A 76 -14.92 -10.36 -7.44
CA GLN A 76 -15.83 -10.74 -6.35
C GLN A 76 -17.10 -9.87 -6.33
N ILE A 77 -16.96 -8.56 -6.56
CA ILE A 77 -18.10 -7.63 -6.67
C ILE A 77 -18.98 -7.98 -7.86
N ASP A 78 -18.40 -8.29 -9.03
CA ASP A 78 -19.15 -8.66 -10.23
C ASP A 78 -19.94 -9.97 -10.02
N LEU A 79 -19.31 -10.97 -9.37
CA LEU A 79 -19.98 -12.21 -8.99
C LEU A 79 -21.15 -11.96 -8.03
N LEU A 80 -20.95 -11.11 -7.03
CA LEU A 80 -21.99 -10.76 -6.06
C LEU A 80 -23.16 -10.04 -6.75
N THR A 81 -22.87 -9.06 -7.61
CA THR A 81 -23.85 -8.26 -8.35
C THR A 81 -24.71 -9.14 -9.27
N ASN A 82 -24.07 -10.07 -9.99
CA ASN A 82 -24.78 -11.02 -10.86
C ASN A 82 -25.63 -12.02 -10.07
N THR A 83 -25.19 -12.39 -8.85
CA THR A 83 -25.96 -13.26 -7.95
C THR A 83 -27.20 -12.54 -7.37
N CYS A 84 -27.09 -11.24 -7.09
CA CYS A 84 -28.21 -10.41 -6.63
C CYS A 84 -29.24 -10.14 -7.73
N ASN A 85 -28.81 -9.90 -8.98
CA ASN A 85 -29.72 -9.69 -10.12
C ASN A 85 -30.37 -10.99 -10.64
N GLY A 86 -29.83 -12.16 -10.30
CA GLY A 86 -30.35 -13.47 -10.71
C GLY A 86 -31.62 -13.95 -9.96
N LYS A 87 -32.10 -13.23 -8.94
CA LYS A 87 -33.28 -13.61 -8.13
C LYS A 87 -34.59 -12.90 -8.46
N SER A 88 -34.68 -12.18 -9.58
CA SER A 88 -35.94 -11.57 -10.04
C SER A 88 -36.62 -12.38 -11.15
N LYS A 89 -36.87 -13.67 -10.88
CA LYS A 89 -37.84 -14.46 -11.66
C LYS A 89 -38.73 -15.25 -10.72
N GLY A 90 -39.94 -14.73 -10.50
CA GLY A 90 -41.08 -15.50 -10.01
C GLY A 90 -41.41 -15.31 -8.53
N HIS A 91 -42.07 -14.20 -8.20
CA HIS A 91 -43.17 -14.22 -7.23
C HIS A 91 -44.13 -13.07 -7.53
N ASN A 92 -45.14 -13.39 -8.35
CA ASN A 92 -46.41 -12.68 -8.34
C ASN A 92 -47.04 -12.88 -6.95
N MET A 93 -46.99 -11.86 -6.10
CA MET A 93 -48.04 -11.65 -5.11
C MET A 93 -48.47 -10.19 -5.19
N LEU A 94 -49.40 -9.96 -6.10
CA LEU A 94 -50.24 -8.77 -6.13
C LEU A 94 -51.18 -8.84 -4.91
N THR A 95 -50.71 -8.42 -3.73
CA THR A 95 -51.61 -8.10 -2.61
C THR A 95 -52.05 -6.65 -2.73
N THR A 96 -53.08 -6.44 -3.54
CA THR A 96 -53.93 -5.25 -3.45
C THR A 96 -54.67 -5.31 -2.11
N VAL A 97 -54.28 -4.46 -1.16
CA VAL A 97 -55.06 -4.26 0.07
C VAL A 97 -56.05 -3.14 -0.21
N THR A 98 -57.29 -3.51 -0.52
CA THR A 98 -58.44 -2.61 -0.56
C THR A 98 -58.79 -2.22 0.88
N LEU A 99 -58.55 -0.96 1.25
CA LEU A 99 -59.07 -0.36 2.48
C LEU A 99 -60.53 0.03 2.28
N SER A 100 -61.45 -0.86 2.65
CA SER A 100 -62.87 -0.53 2.81
C SER A 100 -63.19 -0.31 4.29
N GLY A 101 -63.43 0.97 4.64
CA GLY A 101 -64.35 1.44 5.67
C GLY A 101 -64.11 1.05 7.13
N PHE A 102 -63.87 2.05 7.98
CA PHE A 102 -64.73 2.46 9.11
C PHE A 102 -64.38 3.89 9.52
#